data_AF-A0A2N1N2N5-F1
#
_entry.id   AF-A0A2N1N2N5-F1
#
_cell.length_a   1.000
_cell.length_b   1.000
_cell.length_c   1.000
_cell.angle_alpha   90.00
_cell.angle_beta   90.00
_cell.angle_gamma   90.00
#
_symmetry.space_group_name_H-M   'P 1'
#
loop_
_entity.id
_entity.type
_entity.pdbx_description
1 polymer ?
#
loop_
_entity_poly.entity_id
_entity_poly.type
_entity_poly.pdbx_seq_one_letter_code
_entity_poly.pdbx_strand_id
1 'polypeptide(L)'
;MIKFILNSLLLLFFFGIVAASKDFDVVMGNKNFKTTNLLSAVYSQQVGDPSEGYHKAKFNLKTNLPSFNPDQSGVESVICKTEANGKRKIAFSLKDKKAVENVKKWPERIMLLISHKWECFGKRSTQFFTATDRVIDESKLVTTFAIMRCDFPHNLEDYDININWVEGKQTNNNTRRSLEERFGISFPTINISNKIGLNILFDSASDKSSKPDISLINNKNIKLLCANCFTKGEAALALRIRGKIFPPKLKEASITLSGNFFMNLDLALEASKKISPERRKKASENSPIINFKTGDFKIPGLLELGPEIDLVAAADALADAKATLGFGGNFSLPNFSAKASFKGLPNFEQSGFNPIVNAHIPSASAKAFAIITATLKTQLGFGVKILKGRILNKKIGFELAGSLEDSFRLGSCKRKAHPHVKSSLGGNIGFFVNDKDFPILKFPTQSLLDKCL
;
A
#
# COMPACT_ATOMS: atom_id res chain seq x y z
N MET A 1 -31.68 16.16 22.03
CA MET A 1 -30.43 16.77 21.50
C MET A 1 -29.16 16.18 22.10
N ILE A 2 -29.01 16.05 23.43
CA ILE A 2 -27.79 15.49 24.06
C ILE A 2 -27.54 14.00 23.72
N LYS A 3 -28.58 13.20 23.47
CA LYS A 3 -28.45 11.80 22.98
C LYS A 3 -27.99 11.67 21.52
N PHE A 4 -28.07 12.72 20.70
CA PHE A 4 -27.59 12.71 19.31
C PHE A 4 -26.11 13.12 19.22
N ILE A 5 -25.66 13.97 20.16
CA ILE A 5 -24.26 14.37 20.31
C ILE A 5 -23.42 13.23 20.91
N LEU A 6 -23.97 12.45 21.85
CA LEU A 6 -23.27 11.30 22.43
C LEU A 6 -23.10 10.13 21.44
N ASN A 7 -24.09 9.89 20.57
CA ASN A 7 -23.98 8.87 19.51
C ASN A 7 -23.08 9.31 18.35
N SER A 8 -22.89 10.61 18.14
CA SER A 8 -21.94 11.13 17.14
C SER A 8 -20.50 11.15 17.67
N LEU A 9 -20.29 11.28 18.99
CA LEU A 9 -18.96 11.17 19.60
C LEU A 9 -18.49 9.71 19.75
N LEU A 10 -19.38 8.75 19.99
CA LEU A 10 -18.99 7.33 20.03
C LEU A 10 -18.64 6.75 18.65
N LEU A 11 -19.18 7.32 17.57
CA LEU A 11 -18.80 6.95 16.20
C LEU A 11 -17.39 7.46 15.81
N LEU A 12 -16.85 8.47 16.51
CA LEU A 12 -15.47 8.92 16.31
C LEU A 12 -14.44 8.04 17.04
N PHE A 13 -14.85 7.23 18.03
CA PHE A 13 -13.96 6.36 18.80
C PHE A 13 -13.89 4.91 18.29
N PHE A 14 -14.83 4.46 17.44
CA PHE A 14 -14.83 3.12 16.85
C PHE A 14 -14.34 3.04 15.39
N PHE A 15 -14.05 4.18 14.76
CA PHE A 15 -13.19 4.21 13.57
C PHE A 15 -11.75 4.49 14.01
N GLY A 16 -11.15 3.51 14.69
CA GLY A 16 -9.72 3.26 14.60
C GLY A 16 -9.37 2.79 13.17
N ILE A 17 -9.71 3.58 12.17
CA ILE A 17 -9.05 3.52 10.87
C ILE A 17 -7.65 3.99 11.19
N VAL A 18 -6.72 3.03 11.28
CA VAL A 18 -5.28 3.27 11.25
C VAL A 18 -5.04 4.34 10.19
N ALA A 19 -4.55 5.49 10.68
CA ALA A 19 -4.60 6.77 10.00
C ALA A 19 -4.22 6.66 8.51
N ALA A 20 -5.02 7.32 7.67
CA ALA A 20 -4.66 7.59 6.28
C ALA A 20 -3.20 8.04 6.22
N SER A 21 -2.38 7.33 5.44
CA SER A 21 -1.03 7.79 5.11
C SER A 21 -1.13 9.24 4.66
N LYS A 22 -0.41 10.16 5.32
CA LYS A 22 -0.44 11.58 4.94
C LYS A 22 -0.04 11.70 3.47
N ASP A 23 -0.82 12.49 2.73
CA ASP A 23 -0.46 12.86 1.36
C ASP A 23 0.95 13.49 1.34
N PHE A 24 1.64 13.33 0.22
CA PHE A 24 2.96 13.90 0.01
C PHE A 24 2.88 15.42 -0.07
N ASP A 25 3.49 16.14 0.86
CA ASP A 25 3.59 17.60 0.83
C ASP A 25 4.85 18.05 0.06
N VAL A 26 4.84 19.29 -0.42
CA VAL A 26 5.90 19.89 -1.22
C VAL A 26 7.11 20.24 -0.37
N VAL A 27 8.28 19.73 -0.75
CA VAL A 27 9.56 20.14 -0.15
C VAL A 27 10.09 21.35 -0.90
N MET A 28 10.04 22.52 -0.25
CA MET A 28 10.60 23.75 -0.80
C MET A 28 12.10 23.59 -1.05
N GLY A 29 12.52 23.74 -2.30
CA GLY A 29 13.93 23.62 -2.67
C GLY A 29 14.68 24.93 -2.49
N ASN A 30 15.90 24.90 -1.94
CA ASN A 30 16.82 26.05 -1.95
C ASN A 30 17.58 26.19 -3.29
N LYS A 31 16.93 25.84 -4.41
CA LYS A 31 17.57 25.84 -5.73
C LYS A 31 17.64 27.26 -6.30
N ASN A 32 18.60 27.46 -7.20
CA ASN A 32 18.75 28.73 -7.92
C ASN A 32 17.46 29.09 -8.66
N PHE A 33 17.00 30.33 -8.48
CA PHE A 33 15.81 30.90 -9.12
C PHE A 33 16.07 31.20 -10.60
N LYS A 34 16.20 30.15 -11.42
CA LYS A 34 16.45 30.21 -12.86
C LYS A 34 15.66 29.13 -13.59
N THR A 35 15.32 29.39 -14.85
CA THR A 35 14.75 28.37 -15.73
C THR A 35 15.80 27.34 -16.11
N THR A 36 15.37 26.09 -16.30
CA THR A 36 16.22 24.98 -16.77
C THR A 36 15.44 24.07 -17.70
N ASN A 37 16.08 23.17 -18.43
CA ASN A 37 15.38 22.15 -19.23
C ASN A 37 14.98 20.91 -18.39
N LEU A 38 14.77 21.11 -17.09
CA LEU A 38 14.42 20.06 -16.13
C LEU A 38 13.38 20.57 -15.12
N LEU A 39 12.13 20.13 -15.29
CA LEU A 39 11.09 20.32 -14.28
C LEU A 39 11.32 19.33 -13.14
N SER A 40 11.80 19.85 -12.01
CA SER A 40 12.08 19.06 -10.82
C SER A 40 11.12 19.43 -9.70
N ALA A 41 10.48 18.43 -9.10
CA ALA A 41 9.65 18.59 -7.92
C ALA A 41 10.05 17.53 -6.88
N VAL A 42 10.06 17.93 -5.61
CA VAL A 42 10.36 17.05 -4.48
C VAL A 42 9.20 17.13 -3.53
N TYR A 43 8.72 15.96 -3.11
CA TYR A 43 7.65 15.81 -2.16
C TYR A 43 8.08 14.89 -1.04
N SER A 44 7.54 15.09 0.15
CA SER A 44 7.81 14.26 1.33
C SER A 44 6.55 14.09 2.16
N GLN A 45 6.44 12.96 2.84
CA GLN A 45 5.39 12.75 3.84
C GLN A 45 5.75 13.29 5.23
N GLN A 46 6.77 14.14 5.32
CA GLN A 46 7.47 14.43 6.57
C GLN A 46 6.50 14.94 7.64
N VAL A 47 6.41 14.21 8.75
CA VAL A 47 5.80 14.67 10.00
C VAL A 47 6.87 15.48 10.74
N GLY A 48 6.45 16.46 11.55
CA GLY A 48 7.32 17.47 12.15
C GLY A 48 8.47 16.97 13.04
N ASP A 49 8.61 15.66 13.28
CA ASP A 49 9.72 15.07 14.02
C ASP A 49 10.79 14.45 13.07
N PRO A 50 12.03 14.97 13.05
CA PRO A 50 13.15 14.44 12.26
C PRO A 50 13.64 13.03 12.67
N SER A 51 13.19 12.50 13.80
CA SER A 51 13.58 11.18 14.31
C SER A 51 12.86 10.02 13.61
N GLU A 52 11.73 10.28 12.96
CA GLU A 52 10.96 9.29 12.21
C GLU A 52 11.37 9.23 10.73
N GLY A 53 11.40 8.02 10.17
CA GLY A 53 11.61 7.85 8.73
C GLY A 53 10.39 8.30 7.92
N TYR A 54 10.61 8.66 6.65
CA TYR A 54 9.56 9.17 5.75
C TYR A 54 9.80 8.79 4.29
N HIS A 55 8.73 8.69 3.48
CA HIS A 55 8.88 8.58 2.04
C HIS A 55 9.16 9.95 1.42
N LYS A 56 10.08 9.96 0.46
CA LYS A 56 10.43 11.10 -0.36
C LYS A 56 10.24 10.73 -1.83
N ALA A 57 9.47 11.54 -2.55
CA ALA A 57 9.25 11.39 -3.97
C ALA A 57 9.93 12.53 -4.72
N LYS A 58 10.76 12.20 -5.69
CA LYS A 58 11.45 13.15 -6.58
C LYS A 58 11.01 12.89 -8.01
N PHE A 59 10.48 13.94 -8.64
CA PHE A 59 10.09 13.94 -10.04
C PHE A 59 11.07 14.81 -10.79
N ASN A 60 11.64 14.28 -11.86
CA ASN A 60 12.45 15.05 -12.79
C ASN A 60 11.94 14.76 -14.19
N LEU A 61 11.44 15.80 -14.85
CA LEU A 61 10.90 15.73 -16.20
C LEU A 61 11.79 16.61 -17.08
N LYS A 62 12.51 15.99 -18.01
CA LYS A 62 13.32 16.71 -18.98
C LYS A 62 12.40 17.33 -20.02
N THR A 63 12.57 18.62 -20.26
CA THR A 63 11.70 19.42 -21.12
C THR A 63 12.45 19.94 -22.34
N ASN A 64 11.77 20.07 -23.47
CA ASN A 64 12.32 20.76 -24.66
C ASN A 64 12.22 22.29 -24.54
N LEU A 65 11.36 22.79 -23.64
CA LEU A 65 11.22 24.19 -23.30
C LEU A 65 11.91 24.51 -21.99
N PRO A 66 12.50 25.70 -21.84
CA PRO A 66 12.95 26.21 -20.54
C PRO A 66 11.80 26.15 -19.54
N SER A 67 12.09 25.70 -18.32
CA SER A 67 11.05 25.27 -17.39
C SER A 67 11.36 25.67 -15.95
N PHE A 68 10.29 25.84 -15.18
CA PHE A 68 10.36 26.33 -13.82
C PHE A 68 9.24 25.74 -12.95
N ASN A 69 9.60 25.39 -11.71
CA ASN A 69 8.67 25.04 -10.65
C ASN A 69 8.66 26.21 -9.64
N PRO A 70 7.52 26.82 -9.27
CA PRO A 70 7.51 27.90 -8.27
C PRO A 70 7.66 27.42 -6.82
N ASP A 71 7.74 26.12 -6.57
CA ASP A 71 7.99 25.55 -5.23
C ASP A 71 9.46 25.63 -4.78
N GLN A 72 10.17 26.68 -5.16
CA GLN A 72 11.59 26.87 -4.86
C GLN A 72 11.87 28.36 -4.61
N SER A 73 13.05 28.65 -4.07
CA SER A 73 13.48 30.00 -3.64
C SER A 73 13.10 31.10 -4.62
N GLY A 74 12.40 32.14 -4.15
CA GLY A 74 12.14 33.35 -4.94
C GLY A 74 10.67 33.64 -5.26
N VAL A 75 9.77 32.65 -5.12
CA VAL A 75 8.30 32.86 -5.19
C VAL A 75 7.70 32.74 -3.80
N GLU A 76 6.90 33.74 -3.40
CA GLU A 76 6.18 33.74 -2.12
C GLU A 76 4.76 33.20 -2.26
N SER A 77 4.08 33.57 -3.34
CA SER A 77 2.74 33.06 -3.65
C SER A 77 2.48 32.94 -5.14
N VAL A 78 1.58 32.03 -5.50
CA VAL A 78 1.10 31.82 -6.86
C VAL A 78 -0.39 32.09 -6.90
N ILE A 79 -0.81 33.00 -7.78
CA ILE A 79 -2.22 33.37 -7.96
C ILE A 79 -2.66 33.00 -9.38
N CYS A 80 -3.69 32.18 -9.48
CA CYS A 80 -4.26 31.71 -10.74
C CYS A 80 -5.63 32.37 -10.99
N LYS A 81 -5.77 33.12 -12.08
CA LYS A 81 -7.01 33.84 -12.43
C LYS A 81 -7.48 33.52 -13.83
N THR A 82 -8.79 33.37 -14.00
CA THR A 82 -9.44 33.40 -15.31
C THR A 82 -10.05 34.78 -15.49
N GLU A 83 -9.64 35.51 -16.52
CA GLU A 83 -10.20 36.81 -16.85
C GLU A 83 -11.59 36.68 -17.48
N ALA A 84 -12.34 37.79 -17.51
CA ALA A 84 -13.70 37.82 -18.07
C ALA A 84 -13.76 37.37 -19.54
N ASN A 85 -12.67 37.56 -20.30
CA ASN A 85 -12.52 37.10 -21.68
C ASN A 85 -12.14 35.60 -21.81
N GLY A 86 -12.14 34.85 -20.70
CA GLY A 86 -11.77 33.44 -20.65
C GLY A 86 -10.26 33.15 -20.67
N LYS A 87 -9.41 34.17 -20.85
CA LYS A 87 -7.95 33.99 -20.80
C LYS A 87 -7.50 33.67 -19.38
N ARG A 88 -6.59 32.73 -19.26
CA ARG A 88 -6.02 32.31 -17.97
C ARG A 88 -4.69 33.02 -17.74
N LYS A 89 -4.49 33.52 -16.53
CA LYS A 89 -3.24 34.14 -16.06
C LYS A 89 -2.73 33.49 -14.77
N ILE A 90 -1.41 33.38 -14.66
CA ILE A 90 -0.69 32.97 -13.45
C ILE A 90 0.21 34.12 -13.05
N ALA A 91 0.07 34.59 -11.81
CA ALA A 91 0.93 35.60 -11.22
C ALA A 91 1.77 35.00 -10.11
N PHE A 92 3.06 35.36 -10.07
CA PHE A 92 3.98 35.04 -8.99
C PHE A 92 4.27 36.32 -8.20
N SER A 93 4.03 36.29 -6.89
CA SER A 93 4.62 37.26 -5.97
C SER A 93 6.06 36.86 -5.71
N LEU A 94 6.98 37.77 -5.99
CA LEU A 94 8.41 37.54 -5.93
C LEU A 94 8.97 38.07 -4.61
N LYS A 95 9.92 37.32 -4.03
CA LYS A 95 10.47 37.62 -2.70
C LYS A 95 11.23 38.96 -2.63
N ASP A 96 11.96 39.28 -3.69
CA ASP A 96 12.85 40.45 -3.71
C ASP A 96 13.14 40.93 -5.14
N LYS A 97 13.82 42.08 -5.25
CA LYS A 97 14.25 42.64 -6.55
C LYS A 97 15.21 41.72 -7.31
N LYS A 98 15.98 40.87 -6.62
CA LYS A 98 16.89 39.91 -7.28
C LYS A 98 16.09 38.83 -7.99
N ALA A 99 14.97 38.38 -7.43
CA ALA A 99 14.03 37.50 -8.11
C ALA A 99 13.45 38.19 -9.35
N VAL A 100 13.04 39.45 -9.27
CA VAL A 100 12.59 40.23 -10.44
C VAL A 100 13.63 40.24 -11.56
N GLU A 101 14.89 40.57 -11.24
CA GLU A 101 15.99 40.59 -12.20
C GLU A 101 16.26 39.21 -12.84
N ASN A 102 16.06 38.14 -12.08
CA ASN A 102 16.18 36.79 -12.61
C ASN A 102 15.03 36.46 -13.56
N VAL A 103 13.77 36.84 -13.24
CA VAL A 103 12.63 36.60 -14.15
C VAL A 103 12.79 37.36 -15.46
N LYS A 104 13.33 38.59 -15.45
CA LYS A 104 13.61 39.35 -16.69
C LYS A 104 14.47 38.56 -17.68
N LYS A 105 15.40 37.76 -17.18
CA LYS A 105 16.30 36.92 -17.99
C LYS A 105 15.66 35.61 -18.47
N TRP A 106 14.44 35.31 -18.05
CA TRP A 106 13.78 34.09 -18.51
C TRP A 106 13.38 34.22 -19.98
N PRO A 107 13.34 33.11 -20.72
CA PRO A 107 12.78 33.06 -22.08
C PRO A 107 11.31 33.49 -22.11
N GLU A 108 10.84 33.96 -23.27
CA GLU A 108 9.45 34.43 -23.45
C GLU A 108 8.42 33.32 -23.23
N ARG A 109 8.78 32.10 -23.63
CA ARG A 109 7.96 30.90 -23.48
C ARG A 109 8.64 29.92 -22.55
N ILE A 110 7.96 29.58 -21.46
CA ILE A 110 8.46 28.63 -20.47
C ILE A 110 7.39 27.60 -20.08
N MET A 111 7.83 26.46 -19.58
CA MET A 111 6.95 25.45 -19.00
C MET A 111 6.92 25.58 -17.47
N LEU A 112 5.72 25.57 -16.90
CA LEU A 112 5.51 25.65 -15.45
C LEU A 112 4.98 24.33 -14.91
N LEU A 113 5.52 23.88 -13.78
CA LEU A 113 4.92 22.85 -12.93
C LEU A 113 4.38 23.54 -11.69
N ILE A 114 3.06 23.64 -11.53
CA ILE A 114 2.40 24.18 -10.35
C ILE A 114 1.95 23.01 -9.50
N SER A 115 2.51 22.83 -8.30
CA SER A 115 2.11 21.73 -7.41
C SER A 115 0.74 21.94 -6.77
N HIS A 116 0.26 20.89 -6.10
CA HIS A 116 -0.99 20.89 -5.35
C HIS A 116 -0.99 21.80 -4.10
N LYS A 117 0.17 22.36 -3.71
CA LYS A 117 0.26 23.42 -2.69
C LYS A 117 -0.52 24.67 -3.10
N TRP A 118 -0.55 24.96 -4.40
CA TRP A 118 -1.22 26.13 -4.94
C TRP A 118 -2.58 25.74 -5.49
N GLU A 119 -3.63 26.44 -5.07
CA GLU A 119 -4.94 26.29 -5.66
C GLU A 119 -5.01 27.06 -6.98
N CYS A 120 -5.09 26.32 -8.09
CA CYS A 120 -5.07 26.92 -9.42
C CYS A 120 -6.26 26.50 -10.24
N PHE A 121 -7.03 27.51 -10.67
CA PHE A 121 -8.27 27.35 -11.45
C PHE A 121 -9.27 26.40 -10.76
N GLY A 122 -9.43 26.57 -9.44
CA GLY A 122 -10.33 25.75 -8.61
C GLY A 122 -9.86 24.31 -8.36
N LYS A 123 -8.57 24.02 -8.55
CA LYS A 123 -8.00 22.68 -8.36
C LYS A 123 -6.74 22.71 -7.50
N ARG A 124 -6.74 21.91 -6.44
CA ARG A 124 -5.55 21.58 -5.63
C ARG A 124 -4.92 20.29 -6.16
N SER A 125 -4.29 20.40 -7.31
CA SER A 125 -3.57 19.29 -7.95
C SER A 125 -2.35 19.80 -8.69
N THR A 126 -1.32 18.96 -8.82
CA THR A 126 -0.14 19.26 -9.62
C THR A 126 -0.55 19.40 -11.09
N GLN A 127 -0.24 20.54 -11.69
CA GLN A 127 -0.66 20.95 -13.02
C GLN A 127 0.52 21.50 -13.83
N PHE A 128 0.46 21.35 -15.15
CA PHE A 128 1.48 21.81 -16.08
C PHE A 128 0.92 22.85 -17.03
N PHE A 129 1.65 23.94 -17.23
CA PHE A 129 1.23 25.05 -18.11
C PHE A 129 2.38 25.46 -19.03
N THR A 130 2.04 25.97 -20.21
CA THR A 130 2.95 26.80 -20.98
C THR A 130 2.64 28.25 -20.63
N ALA A 131 3.62 28.98 -20.12
CA ALA A 131 3.53 30.39 -19.82
C ALA A 131 4.16 31.23 -20.94
N THR A 132 3.46 32.30 -21.32
CA THR A 132 3.82 33.28 -22.35
C THR A 132 3.49 34.69 -21.85
N ASP A 133 3.79 35.70 -22.68
CA ASP A 133 3.33 37.09 -22.49
C ASP A 133 3.62 37.62 -21.09
N ARG A 134 4.89 37.47 -20.68
CA ARG A 134 5.35 37.88 -19.35
C ARG A 134 5.19 39.39 -19.17
N VAL A 135 4.53 39.78 -18.10
CA VAL A 135 4.44 41.15 -17.59
C VAL A 135 5.08 41.22 -16.21
N ILE A 136 5.88 42.25 -15.93
CA ILE A 136 6.56 42.43 -14.64
C ILE A 136 6.14 43.78 -14.06
N ASP A 137 5.56 43.77 -12.87
CA ASP A 137 5.34 44.96 -12.04
C ASP A 137 6.44 44.99 -10.98
N GLU A 138 7.51 45.74 -11.25
CA GLU A 138 8.67 45.83 -10.37
C GLU A 138 8.36 46.48 -9.02
N SER A 139 7.39 47.41 -9.01
CA SER A 139 7.00 48.14 -7.80
C SER A 139 6.30 47.23 -6.79
N LYS A 140 5.53 46.25 -7.30
CA LYS A 140 4.80 45.27 -6.48
C LYS A 140 5.53 43.94 -6.34
N LEU A 141 6.69 43.79 -6.99
CA LEU A 141 7.42 42.53 -7.08
C LEU A 141 6.54 41.39 -7.62
N VAL A 142 5.70 41.67 -8.62
CA VAL A 142 4.81 40.66 -9.21
C VAL A 142 5.18 40.43 -10.65
N THR A 143 5.24 39.17 -11.06
CA THR A 143 5.27 38.81 -12.49
C THR A 143 4.03 38.03 -12.86
N THR A 144 3.42 38.36 -14.00
CA THR A 144 2.22 37.72 -14.52
C THR A 144 2.50 37.13 -15.89
N PHE A 145 1.98 35.93 -16.12
CA PHE A 145 2.08 35.22 -17.39
C PHE A 145 0.67 34.94 -17.91
N ALA A 146 0.48 35.08 -19.21
CA ALA A 146 -0.60 34.36 -19.88
C ALA A 146 -0.25 32.88 -19.90
N ILE A 147 -1.26 32.01 -19.79
CA ILE A 147 -1.04 30.57 -19.89
C ILE A 147 -1.94 29.93 -20.92
N MET A 148 -1.29 29.09 -21.72
CA MET A 148 -1.96 28.12 -22.55
C MET A 148 -1.98 26.80 -21.80
N ARG A 149 -3.11 26.09 -21.88
CA ARG A 149 -3.18 24.73 -21.37
C ARG A 149 -2.17 23.91 -22.15
N CYS A 150 -1.20 23.35 -21.44
CA CYS A 150 -0.14 22.59 -22.08
C CYS A 150 -0.72 21.27 -22.57
N ASP A 151 -0.54 20.93 -23.84
CA ASP A 151 -0.76 19.56 -24.34
C ASP A 151 0.38 18.66 -23.86
N PHE A 152 0.31 18.40 -22.56
CA PHE A 152 1.12 17.42 -21.90
C PHE A 152 0.76 16.05 -22.51
N PRO A 153 1.69 15.34 -23.18
CA PRO A 153 3.09 15.30 -22.81
C PRO A 153 4.11 15.74 -23.91
N HIS A 154 3.71 16.50 -24.94
CA HIS A 154 4.56 16.77 -26.13
C HIS A 154 5.85 17.56 -25.88
N ASN A 155 5.93 18.31 -24.78
CA ASN A 155 7.12 19.10 -24.42
C ASN A 155 8.07 18.37 -23.45
N LEU A 156 7.84 17.09 -23.20
CA LEU A 156 8.70 16.27 -22.35
C LEU A 156 9.45 15.23 -23.15
N GLU A 157 10.75 15.14 -22.89
CA GLU A 157 11.62 14.16 -23.54
C GLU A 157 11.73 12.90 -22.68
N ASP A 158 12.26 13.08 -21.47
CA ASP A 158 12.61 12.02 -20.53
C ASP A 158 11.92 12.27 -19.18
N TYR A 159 11.68 11.19 -18.44
CA TYR A 159 11.25 11.25 -17.05
C TYR A 159 12.15 10.37 -16.18
N ASP A 160 12.39 10.82 -14.94
CA ASP A 160 12.96 10.04 -13.85
C ASP A 160 12.12 10.33 -12.59
N ILE A 161 11.36 9.31 -12.19
CA ILE A 161 10.50 9.34 -11.02
C ILE A 161 11.12 8.40 -10.00
N ASN A 162 11.45 8.95 -8.84
CA ASN A 162 12.16 8.23 -7.81
C ASN A 162 11.47 8.44 -6.46
N ILE A 163 10.92 7.39 -5.90
CA ILE A 163 10.28 7.33 -4.59
C ILE A 163 11.16 6.44 -3.74
N ASN A 164 11.66 6.96 -2.61
CA ASN A 164 12.42 6.17 -1.67
C ASN A 164 11.94 6.42 -0.25
N TRP A 165 12.21 5.44 0.59
CA TRP A 165 12.23 5.61 2.03
C TRP A 165 13.51 6.35 2.46
N VAL A 166 13.37 7.32 3.36
CA VAL A 166 14.48 7.99 4.04
C VAL A 166 14.42 7.62 5.51
N GLU A 167 15.49 7.03 6.04
CA GLU A 167 15.58 6.69 7.46
C GLU A 167 15.67 7.95 8.32
N GLY A 168 14.91 7.96 9.42
CA GLY A 168 14.99 9.00 10.45
C GLY A 168 16.23 8.81 11.32
N LYS A 169 16.67 9.88 12.00
CA LYS A 169 17.76 9.79 12.97
C LYS A 169 17.24 9.12 14.24
N GLN A 170 17.46 7.82 14.41
CA GLN A 170 17.02 7.09 15.59
C GLN A 170 17.61 7.69 16.88
N THR A 171 16.73 8.02 17.83
CA THR A 171 17.08 8.17 19.25
C THR A 171 16.76 6.84 19.95
N ASN A 172 17.79 6.20 20.53
CA ASN A 172 17.67 4.94 21.26
C ASN A 172 16.82 5.13 22.52
N ASN A 173 15.54 4.73 22.51
CA ASN A 173 14.71 4.71 23.73
C ASN A 173 14.42 3.27 24.20
N ASN A 174 14.74 3.04 25.47
CA ASN A 174 14.89 1.75 26.18
C ASN A 174 13.60 1.22 26.84
N THR A 175 12.41 1.47 26.31
CA THR A 175 11.14 1.02 26.95
C THR A 175 10.74 -0.41 26.55
N ARG A 176 11.72 -1.31 26.50
CA ARG A 176 11.76 -2.48 25.60
C ARG A 176 11.46 -3.84 26.25
N ARG A 177 11.14 -3.92 27.54
CA ARG A 177 11.32 -5.17 28.31
C ARG A 177 10.12 -6.10 28.51
N SER A 178 8.86 -5.71 28.26
CA SER A 178 7.70 -6.54 28.68
C SER A 178 7.00 -7.38 27.60
N LEU A 179 7.38 -7.26 26.31
CA LEU A 179 6.70 -7.95 25.19
C LEU A 179 7.47 -9.17 24.67
N GLU A 180 8.80 -9.19 24.81
CA GLU A 180 9.65 -10.31 24.40
C GLU A 180 9.50 -11.53 25.32
N GLU A 181 9.18 -11.32 26.61
CA GLU A 181 9.04 -12.38 27.62
C GLU A 181 7.81 -13.29 27.41
N ARG A 182 6.80 -12.87 26.64
CA ARG A 182 5.52 -13.60 26.55
C ARG A 182 5.39 -14.55 25.35
N PHE A 183 6.17 -14.36 24.30
CA PHE A 183 5.99 -15.08 23.03
C PHE A 183 7.27 -15.76 22.50
N GLY A 184 8.43 -15.58 23.13
CA GLY A 184 9.66 -16.30 22.76
C GLY A 184 10.19 -16.00 21.34
N ILE A 185 9.64 -14.99 20.68
CA ILE A 185 9.97 -14.56 19.32
C ILE A 185 10.35 -13.08 19.39
N SER A 186 11.52 -12.72 18.85
CA SER A 186 11.92 -11.31 18.72
C SER A 186 10.98 -10.63 17.74
N PHE A 187 10.06 -9.81 18.25
CA PHE A 187 9.27 -8.92 17.41
C PHE A 187 10.10 -7.67 17.10
N PRO A 188 10.31 -7.32 15.83
CA PRO A 188 10.85 -6.01 15.50
C PRO A 188 9.84 -4.95 15.99
N THR A 189 10.39 -3.91 16.63
CA THR A 189 9.67 -2.72 17.08
C THR A 189 8.69 -2.25 15.99
N ILE A 190 7.40 -2.18 16.30
CA ILE A 190 6.47 -1.35 15.53
C ILE A 190 6.83 0.09 15.88
N ASN A 191 7.83 0.62 15.20
CA ASN A 191 8.05 2.04 15.20
C ASN A 191 6.92 2.60 14.33
N ILE A 192 6.13 3.54 14.84
CA ILE A 192 5.07 4.25 14.10
C ILE A 192 5.70 5.20 13.06
N SER A 193 6.83 4.80 12.48
CA SER A 193 7.44 5.38 11.31
C SER A 193 6.42 5.37 10.17
N ASN A 194 6.49 6.36 9.27
CA ASN A 194 5.65 6.52 8.08
C ASN A 194 5.78 5.37 7.03
N LYS A 195 6.21 4.18 7.44
CA LYS A 195 6.15 2.96 6.64
C LYS A 195 4.70 2.64 6.31
N ILE A 196 4.52 1.89 5.23
CA ILE A 196 3.23 1.40 4.78
C ILE A 196 2.70 0.43 5.83
N GLY A 197 1.67 0.83 6.57
CA GLY A 197 1.00 -0.06 7.52
C GLY A 197 0.29 -1.20 6.79
N LEU A 198 0.59 -2.44 7.17
CA LEU A 198 -0.07 -3.65 6.69
C LEU A 198 -1.13 -4.16 7.69
N ASN A 199 -1.64 -3.24 8.52
CA ASN A 199 -2.62 -3.53 9.56
C ASN A 199 -4.01 -3.57 8.94
N ILE A 200 -4.54 -4.77 8.76
CA ILE A 200 -5.90 -5.00 8.25
C ILE A 200 -6.68 -5.77 9.27
N LEU A 201 -7.86 -5.24 9.58
CA LEU A 201 -8.72 -5.77 10.63
C LEU A 201 -7.95 -5.93 11.95
N PHE A 202 -6.84 -5.23 12.15
CA PHE A 202 -6.03 -5.39 13.35
C PHE A 202 -6.41 -4.29 14.34
N ASP A 203 -6.89 -4.69 15.51
CA ASP A 203 -7.08 -3.80 16.64
C ASP A 203 -5.85 -3.87 17.55
N SER A 204 -5.09 -2.77 17.58
CA SER A 204 -3.89 -2.65 18.41
C SER A 204 -4.17 -2.68 19.91
N ALA A 205 -5.39 -2.34 20.36
CA ALA A 205 -5.73 -2.34 21.78
C ALA A 205 -5.97 -3.75 22.31
N SER A 206 -6.63 -4.60 21.52
CA SER A 206 -6.96 -5.98 21.89
C SER A 206 -5.98 -7.03 21.34
N ASP A 207 -5.08 -6.63 20.44
CA ASP A 207 -4.20 -7.52 19.65
C ASP A 207 -4.97 -8.63 18.92
N LYS A 208 -6.17 -8.28 18.43
CA LYS A 208 -7.12 -9.19 17.77
C LYS A 208 -7.73 -8.56 16.53
N SER A 209 -8.58 -9.33 15.85
CA SER A 209 -9.39 -8.84 14.76
C SER A 209 -10.35 -7.74 15.25
N SER A 210 -10.34 -6.57 14.60
CA SER A 210 -11.31 -5.48 14.81
C SER A 210 -12.70 -5.82 14.26
N LYS A 211 -12.80 -6.88 13.45
CA LYS A 211 -14.05 -7.43 12.95
C LYS A 211 -14.01 -8.95 13.02
N PRO A 212 -14.19 -9.55 14.20
CA PRO A 212 -14.24 -11.00 14.35
C PRO A 212 -15.49 -11.59 13.67
N ASP A 213 -15.48 -12.91 13.50
CA ASP A 213 -16.59 -13.75 12.98
C ASP A 213 -17.09 -13.37 11.57
N ILE A 214 -16.17 -13.01 10.67
CA ILE A 214 -16.50 -12.73 9.26
C ILE A 214 -16.93 -14.02 8.58
N SER A 215 -18.15 -14.06 8.05
CA SER A 215 -18.66 -15.26 7.39
C SER A 215 -18.03 -15.44 6.01
N LEU A 216 -17.31 -16.55 5.82
CA LEU A 216 -16.68 -16.94 4.56
C LEU A 216 -17.63 -17.82 3.73
N ILE A 217 -18.32 -18.74 4.41
CA ILE A 217 -19.38 -19.57 3.87
C ILE A 217 -20.56 -19.45 4.83
N ASN A 218 -21.74 -19.15 4.30
CA ASN A 218 -22.98 -19.16 5.07
C ASN A 218 -24.06 -19.89 4.29
N ASN A 219 -24.25 -21.18 4.59
CA ASN A 219 -25.36 -21.94 4.03
C ASN A 219 -26.08 -22.71 5.15
N LYS A 220 -27.27 -23.24 4.85
CA LYS A 220 -28.13 -23.91 5.85
C LYS A 220 -27.47 -25.08 6.59
N ASN A 221 -26.40 -25.67 6.02
CA ASN A 221 -25.77 -26.90 6.54
C ASN A 221 -24.37 -26.67 7.12
N ILE A 222 -23.64 -25.69 6.58
CA ILE A 222 -22.26 -25.34 6.93
C ILE A 222 -22.15 -23.82 7.00
N LYS A 223 -21.57 -23.36 8.10
CA LYS A 223 -21.11 -21.99 8.26
C LYS A 223 -19.62 -22.02 8.55
N LEU A 224 -18.82 -21.38 7.71
CA LEU A 224 -17.39 -21.16 7.96
C LEU A 224 -17.20 -19.68 8.26
N LEU A 225 -16.60 -19.41 9.40
CA LEU A 225 -16.28 -18.09 9.89
C LEU A 225 -14.77 -17.91 9.95
N CYS A 226 -14.32 -16.72 9.60
CA CYS A 226 -13.06 -16.17 10.05
C CYS A 226 -13.30 -15.57 11.44
N ALA A 227 -13.03 -16.35 12.49
CA ALA A 227 -13.31 -16.00 13.88
C ALA A 227 -12.39 -14.87 14.36
N ASN A 228 -11.11 -14.93 14.01
CA ASN A 228 -10.11 -13.92 14.36
C ASN A 228 -9.04 -13.86 13.27
N CYS A 229 -9.36 -13.27 12.11
CA CYS A 229 -8.35 -13.02 11.08
C CYS A 229 -8.01 -11.55 10.97
N PHE A 230 -6.72 -11.29 10.86
CA PHE A 230 -6.16 -9.96 10.67
C PHE A 230 -4.75 -10.09 10.09
N THR A 231 -4.25 -9.01 9.51
CA THR A 231 -2.83 -8.86 9.21
C THR A 231 -2.29 -7.69 10.00
N LYS A 232 -1.02 -7.77 10.40
CA LYS A 232 -0.28 -6.63 10.95
C LYS A 232 1.14 -6.61 10.40
N GLY A 233 1.71 -5.42 10.32
CA GLY A 233 3.06 -5.26 9.81
C GLY A 233 3.32 -3.91 9.20
N GLU A 234 4.49 -3.80 8.61
CA GLU A 234 4.97 -2.58 7.99
C GLU A 234 5.83 -2.91 6.77
N ALA A 235 5.73 -2.10 5.73
CA ALA A 235 6.60 -2.19 4.56
C ALA A 235 7.16 -0.83 4.18
N ALA A 236 8.39 -0.83 3.69
CA ALA A 236 8.99 0.30 2.99
C ALA A 236 8.95 0.01 1.49
N LEU A 237 8.59 1.02 0.71
CA LEU A 237 8.62 0.95 -0.74
C LEU A 237 9.69 1.88 -1.29
N ALA A 238 10.52 1.35 -2.19
CA ALA A 238 11.33 2.13 -3.10
C ALA A 238 10.90 1.85 -4.54
N LEU A 239 10.62 2.90 -5.31
CA LEU A 239 10.22 2.82 -6.71
C LEU A 239 11.04 3.81 -7.51
N ARG A 240 11.70 3.32 -8.56
CA ARG A 240 12.32 4.17 -9.57
C ARG A 240 11.84 3.78 -10.95
N ILE A 241 11.38 4.75 -11.73
CA ILE A 241 10.93 4.53 -13.10
C ILE A 241 11.50 5.67 -13.94
N ARG A 242 12.25 5.32 -14.98
CA ARG A 242 12.77 6.28 -15.95
C ARG A 242 12.57 5.82 -17.38
N GLY A 243 12.36 6.77 -18.29
CA GLY A 243 12.09 6.47 -19.68
C GLY A 243 11.99 7.72 -20.54
N LYS A 244 11.67 7.49 -21.82
CA LYS A 244 11.23 8.50 -22.77
C LYS A 244 9.72 8.60 -22.78
N ILE A 245 9.22 9.81 -22.94
CA ILE A 245 7.79 10.08 -23.09
C ILE A 245 7.36 9.98 -24.54
N PHE A 246 8.17 10.51 -25.47
CA PHE A 246 7.87 10.48 -26.88
C PHE A 246 9.12 10.14 -27.73
N PRO A 247 9.12 9.02 -28.47
CA PRO A 247 8.16 7.91 -28.36
C PRO A 247 8.24 7.25 -26.95
N PRO A 248 7.12 6.74 -26.40
CA PRO A 248 7.11 6.12 -25.09
C PRO A 248 8.07 4.92 -25.03
N LYS A 249 9.09 5.00 -24.18
CA LYS A 249 10.05 3.89 -24.00
C LYS A 249 10.57 3.84 -22.57
N LEU A 250 10.27 2.77 -21.86
CA LEU A 250 10.85 2.50 -20.54
C LEU A 250 12.34 2.20 -20.69
N LYS A 251 13.20 2.92 -19.95
CA LYS A 251 14.66 2.73 -19.93
C LYS A 251 15.11 1.90 -18.74
N GLU A 252 14.54 2.18 -17.57
CA GLU A 252 14.79 1.43 -16.35
C GLU A 252 13.56 1.51 -15.44
N ALA A 253 13.27 0.41 -14.76
CA ALA A 253 12.33 0.39 -13.66
C ALA A 253 12.90 -0.47 -12.53
N SER A 254 12.70 -0.06 -11.29
CA SER A 254 12.97 -0.90 -10.14
C SER A 254 11.92 -0.65 -9.07
N ILE A 255 11.40 -1.73 -8.52
CA ILE A 255 10.57 -1.71 -7.32
C ILE A 255 11.25 -2.58 -6.27
N THR A 256 11.39 -2.04 -5.06
CA THR A 256 11.84 -2.77 -3.89
C THR A 256 10.78 -2.64 -2.82
N LEU A 257 10.39 -3.76 -2.24
CA LEU A 257 9.50 -3.83 -1.09
C LEU A 257 10.21 -4.61 0.00
N SER A 258 10.32 -4.00 1.17
CA SER A 258 10.96 -4.64 2.32
C SER A 258 10.21 -4.35 3.60
N GLY A 259 10.07 -5.33 4.49
CA GLY A 259 9.28 -5.12 5.68
C GLY A 259 9.08 -6.36 6.54
N ASN A 260 8.07 -6.27 7.39
CA ASN A 260 7.62 -7.35 8.25
C ASN A 260 6.13 -7.57 8.00
N PHE A 261 5.74 -8.83 7.84
CA PHE A 261 4.36 -9.22 7.67
C PHE A 261 3.98 -10.29 8.67
N PHE A 262 2.83 -10.11 9.31
CA PHE A 262 2.20 -11.10 10.18
C PHE A 262 0.74 -11.23 9.78
N MET A 263 0.26 -12.47 9.81
CA MET A 263 -1.13 -12.81 9.53
C MET A 263 -1.59 -13.82 10.57
N ASN A 264 -2.75 -13.56 11.16
CA ASN A 264 -3.45 -14.51 11.99
C ASN A 264 -4.66 -15.04 11.23
N LEU A 265 -4.86 -16.36 11.23
CA LEU A 265 -5.98 -17.03 10.61
C LEU A 265 -6.61 -18.00 11.59
N ASP A 266 -7.65 -17.52 12.28
CA ASP A 266 -8.50 -18.39 13.09
C ASP A 266 -9.83 -18.59 12.39
N LEU A 267 -10.15 -19.85 12.11
CA LEU A 267 -11.34 -20.28 11.42
C LEU A 267 -12.25 -21.09 12.36
N ALA A 268 -13.55 -20.88 12.24
CA ALA A 268 -14.56 -21.64 12.96
C ALA A 268 -15.57 -22.22 11.96
N LEU A 269 -15.68 -23.55 11.96
CA LEU A 269 -16.65 -24.30 11.17
C LEU A 269 -17.80 -24.75 12.07
N GLU A 270 -19.02 -24.41 11.69
CA GLU A 270 -20.25 -24.92 12.28
C GLU A 270 -20.99 -25.77 11.23
N ALA A 271 -21.15 -27.06 11.52
CA ALA A 271 -21.96 -27.97 10.72
C ALA A 271 -23.26 -28.31 11.46
N SER A 272 -24.41 -28.05 10.83
CA SER A 272 -25.73 -28.25 11.44
C SER A 272 -26.39 -29.60 11.11
N LYS A 273 -25.93 -30.30 10.06
CA LYS A 273 -26.42 -31.62 9.62
C LYS A 273 -25.28 -32.50 9.09
N LYS A 274 -25.47 -33.82 9.15
CA LYS A 274 -24.60 -34.81 8.48
C LYS A 274 -24.57 -34.57 6.97
N ILE A 275 -23.39 -34.55 6.39
CA ILE A 275 -23.12 -34.35 4.96
C ILE A 275 -22.53 -35.67 4.47
N SER A 276 -23.30 -36.42 3.67
CA SER A 276 -22.79 -37.68 3.11
C SER A 276 -21.58 -37.43 2.21
N PRO A 277 -20.64 -38.39 2.09
CA PRO A 277 -19.48 -38.28 1.19
C PRO A 277 -19.86 -37.96 -0.26
N GLU A 278 -21.04 -38.42 -0.70
CA GLU A 278 -21.62 -38.17 -2.04
C GLU A 278 -22.08 -36.71 -2.24
N ARG A 279 -22.29 -35.95 -1.16
CA ARG A 279 -22.67 -34.53 -1.18
C ARG A 279 -21.51 -33.64 -0.72
N ARG A 280 -20.33 -33.86 -1.29
CA ARG A 280 -19.20 -32.92 -1.17
C ARG A 280 -19.67 -31.56 -1.72
N LYS A 281 -20.14 -30.69 -0.83
CA LYS A 281 -20.47 -29.32 -1.20
C LYS A 281 -19.14 -28.58 -1.32
N LYS A 282 -18.68 -28.43 -2.56
CA LYS A 282 -17.57 -27.53 -2.90
C LYS A 282 -17.97 -26.15 -2.40
N ALA A 283 -17.36 -25.67 -1.32
CA ALA A 283 -17.84 -24.50 -0.63
C ALA A 283 -17.10 -23.26 -1.14
N SER A 284 -17.55 -22.81 -2.31
CA SER A 284 -17.07 -21.64 -3.05
C SER A 284 -15.72 -21.80 -3.76
N GLU A 285 -15.72 -21.48 -5.05
CA GLU A 285 -14.51 -21.18 -5.80
C GLU A 285 -14.11 -19.73 -5.48
N ASN A 286 -13.01 -19.55 -4.74
CA ASN A 286 -12.33 -18.27 -4.52
C ASN A 286 -13.27 -17.09 -4.18
N SER A 287 -13.97 -17.16 -3.05
CA SER A 287 -14.75 -16.04 -2.53
C SER A 287 -13.81 -14.92 -2.06
N PRO A 288 -13.89 -13.70 -2.59
CA PRO A 288 -13.23 -12.55 -1.97
C PRO A 288 -13.85 -12.33 -0.58
N ILE A 289 -13.05 -12.51 0.46
CA ILE A 289 -13.43 -12.28 1.85
C ILE A 289 -13.55 -10.77 2.07
N ILE A 290 -12.52 -10.05 1.64
CA ILE A 290 -12.45 -8.61 1.75
C ILE A 290 -11.38 -8.05 0.81
N ASN A 291 -11.71 -6.94 0.14
CA ASN A 291 -10.74 -6.09 -0.56
C ASN A 291 -10.55 -4.84 0.29
N PHE A 292 -9.32 -4.60 0.70
CA PHE A 292 -8.93 -3.38 1.39
C PHE A 292 -7.96 -2.59 0.54
N LYS A 293 -8.35 -1.39 0.18
CA LYS A 293 -7.40 -0.36 -0.25
C LYS A 293 -6.92 0.34 1.01
N THR A 294 -5.69 0.05 1.42
CA THR A 294 -5.07 0.85 2.46
C THR A 294 -4.73 2.20 1.85
N GLY A 295 -4.76 3.27 2.66
CA GLY A 295 -4.71 4.65 2.19
C GLY A 295 -3.68 4.86 1.08
N ASP A 296 -4.14 5.41 -0.04
CA ASP A 296 -3.27 5.70 -1.17
C ASP A 296 -2.28 6.83 -0.75
N PHE A 297 -1.00 6.60 -0.98
CA PHE A 297 -0.02 7.65 -1.13
C PHE A 297 -0.32 8.44 -2.42
N LYS A 298 -0.85 9.66 -2.28
CA LYS A 298 -1.14 10.50 -3.44
C LYS A 298 -0.24 11.72 -3.50
N ILE A 299 0.19 12.04 -4.71
CA ILE A 299 0.53 13.39 -5.13
C ILE A 299 -0.56 13.78 -6.14
N PRO A 300 -1.56 14.57 -5.74
CA PRO A 300 -2.70 14.87 -6.59
C PRO A 300 -2.27 15.33 -7.99
N GLY A 301 -2.79 14.65 -9.02
CA GLY A 301 -2.49 14.93 -10.43
C GLY A 301 -1.18 14.34 -10.98
N LEU A 302 -0.32 13.76 -10.14
CA LEU A 302 1.01 13.29 -10.52
C LEU A 302 1.24 11.80 -10.23
N LEU A 303 0.91 11.35 -9.01
CA LEU A 303 1.14 9.98 -8.55
C LEU A 303 -0.03 9.50 -7.69
N GLU A 304 -0.50 8.31 -7.97
CA GLU A 304 -1.29 7.50 -7.04
C GLU A 304 -0.52 6.20 -6.83
N LEU A 305 -0.29 5.86 -5.56
CA LEU A 305 0.38 4.65 -5.12
C LEU A 305 -0.34 4.17 -3.86
N GLY A 306 -0.98 3.01 -3.88
CA GLY A 306 -1.72 2.52 -2.71
C GLY A 306 -1.63 1.02 -2.60
N PRO A 307 -1.43 0.46 -1.40
CA PRO A 307 -1.54 -0.97 -1.22
C PRO A 307 -2.99 -1.40 -1.36
N GLU A 308 -3.22 -2.44 -2.15
CA GLU A 308 -4.47 -3.15 -2.24
C GLU A 308 -4.23 -4.54 -1.71
N ILE A 309 -4.96 -4.88 -0.66
CA ILE A 309 -4.93 -6.21 -0.08
C ILE A 309 -6.22 -6.92 -0.41
N ASP A 310 -6.09 -7.95 -1.25
CA ASP A 310 -7.18 -8.84 -1.60
C ASP A 310 -7.03 -10.11 -0.77
N LEU A 311 -7.98 -10.33 0.14
CA LEU A 311 -8.06 -11.57 0.91
C LEU A 311 -9.11 -12.45 0.27
N VAL A 312 -8.69 -13.54 -0.36
CA VAL A 312 -9.58 -14.49 -1.03
C VAL A 312 -9.52 -15.82 -0.31
N ALA A 313 -10.66 -16.39 0.06
CA ALA A 313 -10.73 -17.74 0.59
C ALA A 313 -11.49 -18.67 -0.35
N ALA A 314 -10.98 -19.89 -0.46
CA ALA A 314 -11.74 -21.03 -0.94
C ALA A 314 -11.75 -22.06 0.18
N ALA A 315 -12.89 -22.73 0.41
CA ALA A 315 -12.92 -23.81 1.37
C ALA A 315 -13.73 -25.01 0.90
N ASP A 316 -13.29 -26.21 1.26
CA ASP A 316 -14.03 -27.44 1.05
C ASP A 316 -14.21 -28.13 2.39
N ALA A 317 -15.46 -28.42 2.76
CA ALA A 317 -15.79 -29.03 4.04
C ALA A 317 -16.66 -30.29 3.86
N LEU A 318 -16.27 -31.35 4.57
CA LEU A 318 -17.06 -32.57 4.77
C LEU A 318 -17.30 -32.75 6.26
N ALA A 319 -18.51 -33.16 6.67
CA ALA A 319 -18.83 -33.37 8.09
C ALA A 319 -19.82 -34.53 8.27
N ASP A 320 -19.45 -35.54 9.06
CA ASP A 320 -20.29 -36.72 9.30
C ASP A 320 -21.28 -36.58 10.47
N ALA A 321 -21.20 -35.47 11.22
CA ALA A 321 -22.06 -35.18 12.36
C ALA A 321 -22.21 -33.66 12.58
N LYS A 322 -23.15 -33.25 13.44
CA LYS A 322 -23.25 -31.86 13.92
C LYS A 322 -22.00 -31.56 14.76
N ALA A 323 -21.24 -30.54 14.37
CA ALA A 323 -19.98 -30.21 15.03
C ALA A 323 -19.64 -28.74 14.90
N THR A 324 -18.94 -28.24 15.91
CA THR A 324 -18.24 -26.96 15.87
C THR A 324 -16.75 -27.26 15.95
N LEU A 325 -15.98 -26.76 14.99
CA LEU A 325 -14.53 -26.95 14.91
C LEU A 325 -13.87 -25.58 14.81
N GLY A 326 -13.01 -25.26 15.77
CA GLY A 326 -12.09 -24.11 15.71
C GLY A 326 -10.70 -24.59 15.34
N PHE A 327 -10.08 -23.99 14.34
CA PHE A 327 -8.73 -24.32 13.89
C PHE A 327 -8.08 -23.08 13.29
N GLY A 328 -6.76 -23.08 13.18
CA GLY A 328 -6.08 -21.91 12.70
C GLY A 328 -4.60 -21.90 13.00
N GLY A 329 -4.00 -20.75 12.74
CA GLY A 329 -2.61 -20.50 13.04
C GLY A 329 -2.19 -19.10 12.65
N ASN A 330 -0.94 -18.81 12.97
CA ASN A 330 -0.30 -17.58 12.54
C ASN A 330 0.82 -17.89 11.54
N PHE A 331 0.99 -16.94 10.64
CA PHE A 331 2.02 -16.90 9.62
C PHE A 331 2.77 -15.59 9.78
N SER A 332 4.10 -15.65 9.80
CA SER A 332 4.92 -14.45 9.81
C SER A 332 6.07 -14.55 8.83
N LEU A 333 6.40 -13.40 8.25
CA LEU A 333 7.48 -13.21 7.31
C LEU A 333 8.33 -12.02 7.78
N PRO A 334 9.27 -12.26 8.69
CA PRO A 334 10.11 -11.20 9.23
C PRO A 334 11.19 -10.78 8.23
N ASN A 335 11.44 -9.48 8.16
CA ASN A 335 12.52 -8.87 7.38
C ASN A 335 12.54 -9.31 5.90
N PHE A 336 11.37 -9.49 5.30
CA PHE A 336 11.29 -9.82 3.89
C PHE A 336 11.83 -8.65 3.07
N SER A 337 12.47 -8.96 1.95
CA SER A 337 12.89 -7.96 0.97
C SER A 337 12.86 -8.57 -0.41
N ALA A 338 12.06 -7.98 -1.31
CA ALA A 338 12.00 -8.35 -2.70
C ALA A 338 12.27 -7.13 -3.58
N LYS A 339 13.08 -7.33 -4.61
CA LYS A 339 13.45 -6.31 -5.57
C LYS A 339 13.28 -6.87 -6.98
N ALA A 340 12.36 -6.26 -7.72
CA ALA A 340 12.24 -6.47 -9.16
C ALA A 340 12.88 -5.27 -9.87
N SER A 341 13.76 -5.53 -10.82
CA SER A 341 14.44 -4.48 -11.57
C SER A 341 14.55 -4.82 -13.06
N PHE A 342 14.62 -3.78 -13.86
CA PHE A 342 14.71 -3.86 -15.31
C PHE A 342 15.64 -2.75 -15.79
N LYS A 343 16.74 -3.14 -16.43
CA LYS A 343 17.64 -2.24 -17.18
C LYS A 343 18.23 -3.03 -18.34
N GLY A 344 17.37 -3.44 -19.27
CA GLY A 344 17.71 -4.42 -20.31
C GLY A 344 16.96 -5.73 -20.08
N LEU A 345 17.59 -6.70 -19.42
CA LEU A 345 16.91 -7.93 -18.99
C LEU A 345 16.27 -7.73 -17.60
N PRO A 346 15.12 -8.37 -17.32
CA PRO A 346 14.52 -8.35 -15.99
C PRO A 346 15.40 -9.14 -15.02
N ASN A 347 15.59 -8.60 -13.82
CA ASN A 347 16.29 -9.23 -12.71
C ASN A 347 15.41 -9.19 -11.46
N PHE A 348 15.43 -10.28 -10.69
CA PHE A 348 14.66 -10.41 -9.46
C PHE A 348 15.57 -10.91 -8.33
N GLU A 349 15.64 -10.13 -7.26
CA GLU A 349 16.42 -10.42 -6.05
C GLU A 349 15.47 -10.53 -4.86
N GLN A 350 15.72 -11.48 -3.96
CA GLN A 350 14.91 -11.64 -2.75
C GLN A 350 15.71 -12.16 -1.55
N SER A 351 15.24 -11.81 -0.35
CA SER A 351 15.75 -12.29 0.94
C SER A 351 14.67 -12.22 2.02
N GLY A 352 14.88 -12.91 3.15
CA GLY A 352 13.93 -12.89 4.28
C GLY A 352 12.61 -13.62 4.02
N PHE A 353 12.49 -14.34 2.91
CA PHE A 353 11.32 -15.16 2.60
C PHE A 353 11.39 -16.52 3.29
N ASN A 354 11.57 -16.53 4.61
CA ASN A 354 11.57 -17.74 5.43
C ASN A 354 10.35 -17.66 6.37
N PRO A 355 9.19 -18.21 5.98
CA PRO A 355 7.99 -18.07 6.77
C PRO A 355 8.11 -18.84 8.09
N ILE A 356 7.68 -18.20 9.18
CA ILE A 356 7.50 -18.84 10.49
C ILE A 356 6.01 -19.08 10.66
N VAL A 357 5.65 -20.34 10.88
CA VAL A 357 4.25 -20.76 11.00
C VAL A 357 4.05 -21.43 12.34
N ASN A 358 3.02 -21.00 13.08
CA ASN A 358 2.61 -21.68 14.30
C ASN A 358 1.13 -22.04 14.21
N ALA A 359 0.81 -23.33 14.36
CA ALA A 359 -0.57 -23.77 14.48
C ALA A 359 -1.14 -23.42 15.86
N HIS A 360 -2.41 -23.04 15.87
CA HIS A 360 -3.20 -22.96 17.08
C HIS A 360 -3.77 -24.35 17.41
N ILE A 361 -3.99 -24.59 18.70
CA ILE A 361 -4.56 -25.86 19.15
C ILE A 361 -6.02 -25.92 18.66
N PRO A 362 -6.40 -26.95 17.88
CA PRO A 362 -7.77 -27.08 17.42
C PRO A 362 -8.72 -27.33 18.58
N SER A 363 -9.95 -26.84 18.46
CA SER A 363 -11.05 -27.12 19.39
C SER A 363 -12.20 -27.80 18.67
N ALA A 364 -12.83 -28.77 19.32
CA ALA A 364 -13.95 -29.52 18.77
C ALA A 364 -15.03 -29.75 19.82
N SER A 365 -16.29 -29.47 19.48
CA SER A 365 -17.42 -29.65 20.39
C SER A 365 -17.94 -31.09 20.48
N ALA A 366 -17.59 -31.97 19.54
CA ALA A 366 -18.02 -33.36 19.50
C ALA A 366 -17.07 -34.26 18.69
N LYS A 367 -17.24 -35.58 18.82
CA LYS A 367 -16.60 -36.57 17.92
C LYS A 367 -17.13 -36.36 16.50
N ALA A 368 -16.32 -35.78 15.63
CA ALA A 368 -16.68 -35.52 14.25
C ALA A 368 -15.50 -35.78 13.32
N PHE A 369 -15.80 -36.28 12.13
CA PHE A 369 -14.88 -36.30 11.02
C PHE A 369 -15.08 -35.01 10.22
N ALA A 370 -13.99 -34.29 9.95
CA ALA A 370 -14.02 -33.19 9.02
C ALA A 370 -12.74 -33.11 8.19
N ILE A 371 -12.90 -33.00 6.88
CA ILE A 371 -11.79 -32.58 6.00
C ILE A 371 -12.09 -31.13 5.64
N ILE A 372 -11.13 -30.27 5.93
CA ILE A 372 -11.22 -28.85 5.64
C ILE A 372 -9.98 -28.45 4.86
N THR A 373 -10.19 -28.15 3.59
CA THR A 373 -9.18 -27.43 2.82
C THR A 373 -9.59 -25.97 2.85
N ALA A 374 -8.74 -25.09 3.36
CA ALA A 374 -8.93 -23.64 3.32
C ALA A 374 -7.74 -23.02 2.59
N THR A 375 -7.97 -22.50 1.40
CA THR A 375 -6.95 -21.71 0.69
C THR A 375 -7.18 -20.25 1.01
N LEU A 376 -6.13 -19.55 1.37
CA LEU A 376 -6.12 -18.12 1.53
C LEU A 376 -5.12 -17.50 0.57
N LYS A 377 -5.62 -16.69 -0.34
CA LYS A 377 -4.82 -15.94 -1.29
C LYS A 377 -4.85 -14.48 -0.88
N THR A 378 -3.74 -14.02 -0.29
CA THR A 378 -3.53 -12.64 0.10
C THR A 378 -2.67 -11.96 -0.95
N GLN A 379 -3.23 -11.02 -1.71
CA GLN A 379 -2.44 -10.19 -2.61
C GLN A 379 -2.07 -8.89 -1.91
N LEU A 380 -0.86 -8.40 -2.09
CA LEU A 380 -0.42 -7.05 -1.75
C LEU A 380 -0.04 -6.35 -3.05
N GLY A 381 -1.01 -5.66 -3.65
CA GLY A 381 -0.83 -4.91 -4.89
C GLY A 381 -0.54 -3.44 -4.63
N PHE A 382 0.15 -2.79 -5.56
CA PHE A 382 0.39 -1.36 -5.60
C PHE A 382 -0.07 -0.83 -6.95
N GLY A 383 -1.13 -0.03 -6.95
CA GLY A 383 -1.54 0.70 -8.14
C GLY A 383 -0.57 1.85 -8.41
N VAL A 384 0.19 1.81 -9.49
CA VAL A 384 1.09 2.90 -9.92
C VAL A 384 0.47 3.63 -11.10
N LYS A 385 0.00 4.84 -10.85
CA LYS A 385 -0.44 5.78 -11.90
C LYS A 385 0.47 6.99 -11.95
N ILE A 386 1.06 7.23 -13.10
CA ILE A 386 1.92 8.39 -13.34
C ILE A 386 1.21 9.34 -14.29
N LEU A 387 1.07 10.59 -13.87
CA LEU A 387 0.47 11.68 -14.65
C LEU A 387 -0.94 11.30 -15.13
N LYS A 388 -1.78 10.87 -14.19
CA LYS A 388 -3.14 10.37 -14.42
C LYS A 388 -3.20 9.19 -15.40
N GLY A 389 -2.15 8.36 -15.42
CA GLY A 389 -2.08 7.16 -16.26
C GLY A 389 -1.57 7.38 -17.68
N ARG A 390 -1.23 8.62 -18.08
CA ARG A 390 -0.76 8.92 -19.44
C ARG A 390 0.60 8.31 -19.78
N ILE A 391 1.48 8.16 -18.78
CA ILE A 391 2.80 7.53 -18.95
C ILE A 391 2.76 6.07 -18.51
N LEU A 392 2.19 5.81 -17.34
CA LEU A 392 2.12 4.48 -16.77
C LEU A 392 0.85 4.34 -15.95
N ASN A 393 0.16 3.23 -16.17
CA ASN A 393 -0.96 2.77 -15.37
C ASN A 393 -0.81 1.25 -15.20
N LYS A 394 -0.29 0.82 -14.07
CA LYS A 394 -0.03 -0.59 -13.77
C LYS A 394 -0.37 -0.89 -12.31
N LYS A 395 -0.96 -2.06 -12.05
CA LYS A 395 -0.99 -2.67 -10.72
C LYS A 395 0.22 -3.59 -10.63
N ILE A 396 1.04 -3.49 -9.61
CA ILE A 396 2.20 -4.38 -9.41
C ILE A 396 2.20 -4.85 -7.98
N GLY A 397 2.54 -6.11 -7.71
CA GLY A 397 2.40 -6.59 -6.34
C GLY A 397 3.04 -7.91 -6.07
N PHE A 398 2.91 -8.29 -4.81
CA PHE A 398 3.26 -9.61 -4.31
C PHE A 398 1.99 -10.36 -4.02
N GLU A 399 1.99 -11.63 -4.38
CA GLU A 399 0.91 -12.54 -4.06
C GLU A 399 1.44 -13.57 -3.09
N LEU A 400 0.82 -13.64 -1.92
CA LEU A 400 1.01 -14.71 -0.96
C LEU A 400 -0.19 -15.65 -1.09
N ALA A 401 -0.01 -16.77 -1.76
CA ALA A 401 -0.99 -17.84 -1.74
C ALA A 401 -0.59 -18.83 -0.64
N GLY A 402 -1.40 -18.94 0.41
CA GLY A 402 -1.30 -19.96 1.44
C GLY A 402 -2.42 -20.98 1.29
N SER A 403 -2.13 -22.26 1.42
CA SER A 403 -3.13 -23.32 1.51
C SER A 403 -3.00 -24.00 2.86
N LEU A 404 -4.00 -23.82 3.72
CA LEU A 404 -4.16 -24.58 4.94
C LEU A 404 -4.97 -25.84 4.61
N GLU A 405 -4.34 -26.98 4.70
CA GLU A 405 -4.99 -28.28 4.57
C GLU A 405 -5.07 -28.94 5.94
N ASP A 406 -6.28 -28.98 6.48
CA ASP A 406 -6.57 -29.62 7.75
C ASP A 406 -7.45 -30.85 7.53
N SER A 407 -7.02 -31.97 8.09
CA SER A 407 -7.78 -33.21 8.13
C SER A 407 -7.95 -33.66 9.57
N PHE A 408 -9.21 -33.72 9.99
CA PHE A 408 -9.65 -34.25 11.27
C PHE A 408 -10.29 -35.60 11.02
N ARG A 409 -9.60 -36.67 11.43
CA ARG A 409 -10.10 -38.04 11.31
C ARG A 409 -10.29 -38.67 12.68
N LEU A 410 -11.46 -39.24 12.96
CA LEU A 410 -11.55 -40.24 14.02
C LEU A 410 -10.98 -41.57 13.51
N GLY A 411 -9.87 -42.04 14.10
CA GLY A 411 -9.18 -43.27 13.65
C GLY A 411 -7.98 -43.65 14.52
N SER A 412 -7.60 -44.94 14.54
CA SER A 412 -6.85 -45.60 15.63
C SER A 412 -5.45 -45.05 15.93
N CYS A 413 -5.40 -44.07 16.81
CA CYS A 413 -4.28 -43.92 17.74
C CYS A 413 -4.21 -45.21 18.57
N LYS A 414 -3.04 -45.85 18.59
CA LYS A 414 -2.79 -47.29 18.87
C LYS A 414 -3.58 -47.99 20.00
N ARG A 415 -4.35 -47.32 20.87
CA ARG A 415 -5.19 -47.97 21.90
C ARG A 415 -6.58 -47.36 22.21
N LYS A 416 -7.08 -46.28 21.57
CA LYS A 416 -8.43 -45.71 21.82
C LYS A 416 -8.90 -44.86 20.62
N ALA A 417 -10.21 -44.68 20.44
CA ALA A 417 -10.83 -43.82 19.42
C ALA A 417 -10.62 -42.33 19.73
N HIS A 418 -9.37 -41.87 19.62
CA HIS A 418 -8.98 -40.47 19.71
C HIS A 418 -9.03 -39.83 18.32
N PRO A 419 -9.46 -38.56 18.21
CA PRO A 419 -9.34 -37.81 16.97
C PRO A 419 -7.86 -37.60 16.63
N HIS A 420 -7.50 -37.97 15.41
CA HIS A 420 -6.22 -37.66 14.81
C HIS A 420 -6.36 -36.39 13.98
N VAL A 421 -5.49 -35.41 14.25
CA VAL A 421 -5.45 -34.14 13.54
C VAL A 421 -4.16 -34.08 12.76
N LYS A 422 -4.32 -33.94 11.44
CA LYS A 422 -3.22 -33.60 10.54
C LYS A 422 -3.50 -32.27 9.88
N SER A 423 -2.64 -31.30 10.16
CA SER A 423 -2.67 -29.94 9.62
C SER A 423 -1.40 -29.69 8.84
N SER A 424 -1.51 -29.05 7.69
CA SER A 424 -0.36 -28.59 6.92
C SER A 424 -0.62 -27.25 6.28
N LEU A 425 0.40 -26.39 6.26
CA LEU A 425 0.37 -25.11 5.58
C LEU A 425 1.38 -25.14 4.43
N GLY A 426 0.86 -25.08 3.22
CA GLY A 426 1.64 -24.86 2.01
C GLY A 426 1.47 -23.44 1.50
N GLY A 427 2.30 -23.05 0.54
CA GLY A 427 2.09 -21.78 -0.14
C GLY A 427 3.13 -21.44 -1.17
N ASN A 428 2.89 -20.33 -1.85
CA ASN A 428 3.76 -19.76 -2.87
C ASN A 428 3.71 -18.25 -2.81
N ILE A 429 4.86 -17.65 -3.11
CA ILE A 429 4.98 -16.22 -3.33
C ILE A 429 5.14 -15.98 -4.82
N GLY A 430 4.22 -15.19 -5.37
CA GLY A 430 4.28 -14.69 -6.73
C GLY A 430 4.55 -13.18 -6.75
N PHE A 431 5.14 -12.71 -7.84
CA PHE A 431 5.13 -11.29 -8.20
C PHE A 431 4.18 -11.14 -9.36
N PHE A 432 3.36 -10.10 -9.36
CA PHE A 432 2.42 -9.88 -10.45
C PHE A 432 2.52 -8.48 -11.02
N VAL A 433 2.20 -8.38 -12.30
CA VAL A 433 2.00 -7.11 -13.01
C VAL A 433 0.64 -7.16 -13.70
N ASN A 434 -0.28 -6.31 -13.24
CA ASN A 434 -1.71 -6.40 -13.49
C ASN A 434 -2.21 -7.79 -13.09
N ASP A 435 -2.73 -8.58 -14.03
CA ASP A 435 -3.25 -9.93 -13.79
C ASP A 435 -2.25 -11.02 -14.25
N LYS A 436 -1.02 -10.64 -14.59
CA LYS A 436 0.03 -11.58 -15.01
C LYS A 436 0.91 -11.93 -13.82
N ASP A 437 0.83 -13.19 -13.43
CA ASP A 437 1.61 -13.76 -12.33
C ASP A 437 2.96 -14.32 -12.80
N PHE A 438 3.98 -14.03 -12.02
CA PHE A 438 5.34 -14.52 -12.15
C PHE A 438 5.68 -15.23 -10.83
N PRO A 439 5.56 -16.57 -10.77
CA PRO A 439 5.84 -17.31 -9.54
C PRO A 439 7.31 -17.10 -9.16
N ILE A 440 7.54 -16.61 -7.94
CA ILE A 440 8.89 -16.32 -7.43
C ILE A 440 9.42 -17.52 -6.67
N LEU A 441 8.65 -18.01 -5.69
CA LEU A 441 9.09 -19.09 -4.82
C LEU A 441 7.90 -19.97 -4.43
N LYS A 442 8.11 -21.28 -4.47
CA LYS A 442 7.22 -22.25 -3.83
C LYS A 442 7.82 -22.60 -2.48
N PHE A 443 7.03 -22.49 -1.42
CA PHE A 443 7.45 -22.96 -0.11
C PHE A 443 7.12 -24.44 0.00
N PRO A 444 7.99 -25.26 0.59
CA PRO A 444 7.63 -26.62 0.91
C PRO A 444 6.45 -26.61 1.88
N THR A 445 5.46 -27.46 1.63
CA THR A 445 4.32 -27.65 2.55
C THR A 445 4.87 -28.10 3.91
N GLN A 446 4.62 -27.31 4.95
CA GLN A 446 5.03 -27.64 6.31
C GLN A 446 3.89 -28.36 7.01
N SER A 447 4.18 -29.55 7.56
CA SER A 447 3.26 -30.22 8.48
C SER A 447 3.22 -29.44 9.79
N LEU A 448 2.06 -28.87 10.12
CA LEU A 448 1.89 -28.02 11.30
C LEU A 448 1.54 -28.82 12.55
N LEU A 449 0.73 -29.86 12.37
CA LEU A 449 0.30 -30.73 13.45
C LEU A 449 0.05 -32.12 12.86
N ASP A 450 0.57 -33.15 13.50
CA ASP A 450 0.25 -34.55 13.19
C ASP A 450 0.16 -35.27 14.53
N LYS A 451 -1.01 -35.17 15.19
CA LYS A 451 -1.18 -35.62 16.57
C LYS A 451 -2.52 -36.30 16.80
N CYS A 452 -2.49 -37.27 17.70
CA CYS A 452 -3.65 -37.81 18.39
C CYS A 452 -4.02 -36.87 19.55
N LEU A 453 -5.25 -36.36 19.55
CA LEU A 453 -5.80 -35.50 20.62
C LEU A 453 -6.55 -36.30 21.68
#